data_AF-A0A971RDV8-F1
#
_entry.id   AF-A0A971RDV8-F1
#
_cell.length_a   1.000
_cell.length_b   1.000
_cell.length_c   1.000
_cell.angle_alpha   90.00
_cell.angle_beta   90.00
_cell.angle_gamma   90.00
#
_symmetry.space_group_name_H-M   'P 1'
#
loop_
_entity.id
_entity.type
_entity.pdbx_description
1 polymer ?
#
loop_
_entity_poly.entity_id
_entity_poly.type
_entity_poly.pdbx_seq_one_letter_code
_entity_poly.pdbx_strand_id
1 'polypeptide(L)' 'MMLSEQLLSILACPACKTAVKLYKDQWLVCQNPQCRRKYPIRDGIPVMLVSEGDKYRDTPEEELDAVES' A
#
# COMPACT_ATOMS: atom_id res chain seq x y z
N MET A 1 30.83 2.87 5.03
CA MET A 1 29.88 2.94 3.90
C MET A 1 28.65 3.65 4.43
N MET A 2 28.46 4.91 4.06
CA MET A 2 27.52 5.85 4.69
C MET A 2 26.10 5.65 4.14
N LEU A 3 25.12 5.44 5.04
CA LEU A 3 23.68 5.42 4.71
C LEU A 3 23.24 6.87 4.42
N SER A 4 23.18 7.25 3.15
CA SER A 4 23.03 8.65 2.70
C SER A 4 21.57 9.09 2.59
N GLU A 5 21.19 10.10 3.40
CA GLU A 5 20.17 11.19 3.31
C GLU A 5 18.76 10.94 2.72
N GLN A 6 18.50 9.78 2.15
CA GLN A 6 17.29 9.37 1.50
C GLN A 6 16.89 7.96 1.99
N LEU A 7 16.74 7.86 3.30
CA LEU A 7 15.65 7.07 3.91
C LEU A 7 14.25 7.52 3.38
N LEU A 8 14.22 8.52 2.49
CA LEU A 8 13.16 9.06 1.63
C LEU A 8 11.82 8.33 1.74
N SER A 9 11.12 8.81 2.74
CA SER A 9 9.76 9.31 2.56
C SER A 9 8.69 8.23 2.48
N ILE A 10 8.84 7.32 3.44
CA ILE A 10 7.88 7.05 4.53
C ILE A 10 6.90 5.90 4.31
N LEU A 11 6.24 5.73 3.17
CA LEU A 11 5.58 4.45 2.84
C LEU A 11 5.73 4.24 1.33
N ALA A 12 6.51 3.22 0.96
CA ALA A 12 6.70 2.81 -0.42
C ALA A 12 6.20 1.39 -0.62
N CYS A 13 5.69 1.10 -1.80
CA CYS A 13 5.20 -0.22 -2.15
C CYS A 13 6.35 -1.23 -2.01
N PRO A 14 6.19 -2.32 -1.22
CA PRO A 14 7.24 -3.31 -1.04
C PRO A 14 7.68 -3.97 -2.36
N ALA A 15 6.77 -4.09 -3.33
CA ALA A 15 7.01 -4.73 -4.62
C ALA A 15 7.74 -3.84 -5.64
N CYS A 16 7.30 -2.59 -5.84
CA CYS A 16 7.82 -1.72 -6.91
C CYS A 16 8.54 -0.47 -6.42
N LYS A 17 8.64 -0.27 -5.11
CA LYS A 17 9.30 0.87 -4.44
C LYS A 17 8.75 2.25 -4.81
N THR A 18 7.59 2.31 -5.48
CA THR A 18 6.85 3.56 -5.75
C THR A 18 6.08 4.01 -4.51
N ALA A 19 5.78 5.32 -4.41
CA ALA A 19 4.95 5.87 -3.34
C ALA A 19 3.57 5.19 -3.24
N VAL A 20 3.06 5.10 -2.01
CA VAL A 20 1.68 4.69 -1.73
C VAL A 20 0.87 5.87 -1.18
N LYS A 21 -0.44 5.85 -1.42
CA LYS A 21 -1.40 6.83 -0.90
C LYS A 21 -2.24 6.17 0.18
N LEU A 22 -2.42 6.86 1.30
CA LEU A 22 -3.38 6.45 2.32
C LEU A 22 -4.81 6.71 1.83
N TYR A 23 -5.65 5.69 1.90
CA TYR A 23 -7.04 5.73 1.54
C TYR A 23 -7.88 5.40 2.78
N LYS A 24 -8.65 6.40 3.23
CA LYS A 24 -9.55 6.34 4.40
C LYS A 24 -8.92 5.80 5.69
N ASP A 25 -7.63 6.04 5.90
CA ASP A 25 -6.87 5.54 7.07
C ASP A 25 -6.88 4.01 7.26
N GLN A 26 -7.42 3.25 6.29
CA GLN A 26 -7.58 1.80 6.33
C GLN A 26 -6.79 1.07 5.24
N TRP A 27 -6.35 1.78 4.20
CA TRP A 27 -5.68 1.18 3.05
C TRP A 27 -4.50 2.01 2.56
N LEU A 28 -3.48 1.33 2.05
CA LEU A 28 -2.36 1.92 1.32
C LEU A 28 -2.40 1.48 -0.13
N VAL A 29 -2.66 2.43 -1.02
CA VAL A 29 -2.80 2.19 -2.46
C VAL A 29 -1.53 2.60 -3.20
N CYS A 30 -0.92 1.64 -3.90
CA CYS A 30 0.26 1.92 -4.72
C CYS A 30 -0.10 2.82 -5.91
N GLN A 31 0.60 3.94 -6.05
CA GLN A 31 0.37 4.93 -7.11
C GLN A 31 0.96 4.53 -8.47
N ASN A 32 1.63 3.38 -8.57
CA ASN A 32 2.15 2.88 -9.84
C ASN A 32 1.03 2.16 -10.63
N PRO A 33 0.64 2.66 -11.82
CA PRO A 33 -0.42 2.07 -12.63
C PRO A 33 -0.10 0.66 -13.16
N GLN A 34 1.17 0.26 -13.17
CA GLN A 34 1.58 -1.11 -13.50
C GLN A 34 1.51 -2.05 -12.29
N CYS A 35 1.55 -1.52 -11.07
CA CYS A 35 1.52 -2.32 -9.84
C CYS A 35 0.10 -2.43 -9.26
N ARG A 36 -0.58 -1.29 -9.03
CA ARG A 36 -1.97 -1.16 -8.52
C ARG A 36 -2.34 -1.95 -7.26
N ARG A 37 -1.35 -2.49 -6.54
CA ARG A 37 -1.53 -3.23 -5.28
C ARG A 37 -2.08 -2.33 -4.19
N LYS A 38 -2.94 -2.90 -3.34
CA LYS A 38 -3.59 -2.19 -2.22
C LYS A 38 -3.36 -3.00 -0.96
N TYR A 39 -2.83 -2.38 0.08
CA TYR A 39 -2.45 -3.03 1.32
C TYR A 39 -3.40 -2.60 2.44
N PRO A 40 -4.07 -3.54 3.14
CA PRO A 40 -4.95 -3.18 4.26
C PRO A 40 -4.13 -2.77 5.48
N ILE A 41 -4.72 -1.94 6.34
CA ILE A 41 -4.22 -1.58 7.66
C ILE A 41 -5.09 -2.32 8.67
N ARG A 42 -4.49 -3.25 9.45
CA ARG A 42 -5.19 -4.04 10.48
C ARG A 42 -4.60 -3.68 11.83
N ASP A 43 -5.45 -3.36 12.81
CA ASP A 43 -5.03 -2.93 14.16
C ASP A 43 -4.07 -1.71 14.15
N GLY A 44 -4.25 -0.81 13.17
CA GLY A 44 -3.35 0.34 12.97
C GLY A 44 -1.99 -0.02 12.36
N ILE A 45 -1.78 -1.28 11.96
CA ILE A 45 -0.54 -1.78 11.36
C ILE A 45 -0.77 -2.05 9.85
N PRO A 46 -0.03 -1.37 8.96
CA PRO A 46 -0.11 -1.65 7.52
C PRO A 46 0.44 -3.04 7.16
N VAL A 47 -0.39 -3.87 6.54
CA VAL A 47 0.00 -5.21 6.08
C VAL A 47 0.69 -5.09 4.71
N MET A 48 1.95 -4.67 4.71
CA MET A 48 2.78 -4.51 3.52
C MET A 48 3.37 -5.83 2.98
N LEU A 49 2.55 -6.87 2.88
CA LEU A 49 2.92 -8.13 2.25
C LEU A 49 2.50 -8.12 0.78
N VAL A 50 3.41 -8.46 -0.12
CA VAL A 50 3.12 -8.50 -1.57
C VAL A 50 1.97 -9.45 -1.90
N SER A 51 1.90 -10.58 -1.20
CA SER A 51 0.82 -11.58 -1.33
C SER A 51 -0.54 -11.03 -0.93
N GLU A 52 -0.61 -10.20 0.12
CA GLU A 52 -1.85 -9.54 0.53
C GLU A 52 -2.23 -8.45 -0.48
N GLY A 53 -1.26 -7.66 -0.93
CA GLY A 53 -1.50 -6.60 -1.92
C GLY A 53 -1.98 -7.09 -3.28
N ASP A 54 -1.62 -8.32 -3.67
CA ASP A 54 -2.04 -8.93 -4.94
C ASP A 54 -3.53 -9.29 -4.95
N LYS A 55 -4.10 -9.65 -3.78
CA LYS A 55 -5.53 -9.98 -3.64
C LYS A 55 -6.45 -8.81 -4.00
N TYR A 56 -5.98 -7.59 -3.76
CA TYR A 56 -6.75 -6.35 -3.95
C TYR A 56 -6.27 -5.53 -5.15
N ARG A 57 -5.41 -6.11 -6.00
CA ARG A 57 -4.79 -5.39 -7.12
C ARG A 57 -5.82 -4.86 -8.12
N ASP A 58 -6.78 -5.69 -8.47
CA ASP A 58 -7.80 -5.39 -9.48
C ASP A 58 -9.17 -5.05 -8.86
N THR A 59 -9.30 -5.04 -7.54
CA THR A 59 -10.48 -4.56 -6.81
C THR A 59 -10.59 -3.04 -6.90
N PRO A 60 -11.71 -2.45 -7.34
CA PRO A 60 -11.86 -1.00 -7.35
C PRO A 60 -11.85 -0.41 -5.92
N GLU A 61 -11.47 0.86 -5.78
CA GLU A 61 -11.31 1.49 -4.45
C GLU A 61 -12.64 1.56 -3.70
N GLU A 62 -13.76 1.69 -4.44
CA GLU A 62 -15.12 1.71 -3.89
C GLU A 62 -15.52 0.38 -3.22
N GLU A 63 -14.95 -0.74 -3.67
CA GLU A 63 -15.22 -2.05 -3.07
C GLU A 63 -14.39 -2.29 -1.80
N LEU A 64 -13.27 -1.59 -1.61
CA LEU A 64 -12.46 -1.68 -0.39
C LEU A 64 -13.20 -1.14 0.85
N ASP A 65 -14.12 -0.22 0.63
CA ASP A 65 -14.95 0.39 1.68
C ASP A 65 -15.90 -0.60 2.36
N ALA A 66 -16.28 -1.66 1.64
CA ALA A 66 -17.23 -2.65 2.13
C ALA A 66 -16.58 -3.76 2.97
N VAL A 67 -15.24 -3.79 3.04
CA VAL A 67 -14.48 -4.91 3.64
C VAL A 67 -14.31 -4.78 5.16
N GLU A 68 -14.52 -3.59 5.74
CA GLU A 68 -14.39 -3.34 7.18
C GLU A 68 -15.70 -2.84 7.83
N SER A 69 -16.84 -3.43 7.47
CA SER A 69 -18.08 -3.39 8.27
C SER A 69 -18.28 -4.70 9.03
#